data_AF-A0A3M1Q4J4-F1
#
_entry.id   AF-A0A3M1Q4J4-F1
#
_cell.length_a   1.000
_cell.length_b   1.000
_cell.length_c   1.000
_cell.angle_alpha   90.00
_cell.angle_beta   90.00
_cell.angle_gamma   90.00
#
_symmetry.space_group_name_H-M   'P 1'
#
loop_
_entity.id
_entity.type
_entity.pdbx_description
1 polymer ?
#
loop_
_entity_poly.entity_id
_entity_poly.type
_entity_poly.pdbx_seq_one_letter_code
_entity_poly.pdbx_strand_id
1 'polypeptide(L)'
;MTDDAPAKSRNFIQEIIDADNRSGKWGGRVCTRFPPEPNGYPHIGHAQAILLNYNLAVEYGGEFHLRFDDTNPIKEEEEFVHAIIRDVRWLGARWVGYRDDDPLAGVLFASDYFEQFYQYALQLIRKGLAYVDDLSPEEIREYRGTLTKPGRESPFRARDVEENLDLFERMRSGEFPDGSRTLRAKIDMQHANLNMRDPVMYRILHARHHRTGDDWCIYPMYDWAHGLEDSIEGITHSICTLEFENHRPLYDWFLDQLTDDQGRPIHHPQQIEFARLNVSHTVMSKRSLRLLVEQGHVRGWDDPRMPTLCGLRRRGYPPEAVQDFCRRVGVAKYQGVRELALLEHCVRDQLNKTAPRVMAVLNPLKVVITNWADGGDPDR
;
A
#
# COMPACT_ATOMS: atom_id res chain seq x y z
N MET A 1 1.24 -44.88 13.63
CA MET A 1 1.57 -43.61 14.32
C MET A 1 1.20 -42.52 13.34
N THR A 2 0.08 -41.86 13.58
CA THR A 2 -0.38 -40.72 12.78
C THR A 2 0.61 -39.59 13.00
N ASP A 3 1.22 -39.15 11.90
CA ASP A 3 2.21 -38.09 11.85
C ASP A 3 1.46 -36.75 12.03
N ASP A 4 1.09 -36.44 13.28
CA ASP A 4 0.56 -35.12 13.64
C ASP A 4 1.73 -34.12 13.60
N ALA A 5 2.03 -33.64 12.39
CA ALA A 5 2.76 -32.39 12.24
C ALA A 5 2.05 -31.33 13.09
N PRO A 6 2.76 -30.62 13.98
CA PRO A 6 2.12 -29.66 14.87
C PRO A 6 1.32 -28.65 14.05
N ALA A 7 0.04 -28.49 14.38
CA ALA A 7 -0.85 -27.55 13.70
C ALA A 7 -0.18 -26.18 13.65
N LYS A 8 0.04 -25.65 12.43
CA LYS A 8 0.62 -24.33 12.24
C LYS A 8 -0.24 -23.33 13.02
N SER A 9 0.36 -22.60 13.95
CA SER A 9 -0.30 -21.51 14.66
C SER A 9 -0.85 -20.52 13.63
N ARG A 10 -2.18 -20.35 13.62
CA ARG A 10 -2.88 -19.41 12.74
C ARG A 10 -2.77 -18.00 13.31
N ASN A 11 -2.67 -17.01 12.44
CA ASN A 11 -2.80 -15.60 12.83
C ASN A 11 -4.27 -15.14 12.74
N PHE A 12 -4.60 -14.00 13.36
CA PHE A 12 -5.97 -13.52 13.44
C PHE A 12 -6.61 -13.20 12.07
N ILE A 13 -5.82 -12.87 11.04
CA ILE A 13 -6.35 -12.64 9.68
C ILE A 13 -6.77 -13.98 9.07
N GLN A 14 -5.96 -15.01 9.24
CA GLN A 14 -6.32 -16.37 8.82
C GLN A 14 -7.57 -16.86 9.56
N GLU A 15 -7.71 -16.58 10.85
CA GLU A 15 -8.92 -16.92 11.61
C GLU A 15 -10.18 -16.23 11.07
N ILE A 16 -10.07 -14.97 10.64
CA ILE A 16 -11.17 -14.24 9.97
C ILE A 16 -11.51 -14.91 8.64
N ILE A 17 -10.51 -15.19 7.79
CA ILE A 17 -10.72 -15.85 6.50
C ILE A 17 -11.35 -17.24 6.70
N ASP A 18 -10.87 -18.02 7.66
CA ASP A 18 -11.42 -19.33 8.00
C ASP A 18 -12.89 -19.22 8.46
N ALA A 19 -13.24 -18.18 9.22
CA ALA A 19 -14.62 -17.92 9.63
C ALA A 19 -15.53 -17.49 8.47
N ASP A 20 -15.04 -16.63 7.58
CA ASP A 20 -15.75 -16.18 6.38
C ASP A 20 -15.97 -17.34 5.39
N ASN A 21 -14.99 -18.23 5.25
CA ASN A 21 -15.11 -19.44 4.44
C ASN A 21 -16.12 -20.44 5.03
N ARG A 22 -16.12 -20.63 6.36
CA ARG A 22 -17.12 -21.48 7.03
C ARG A 22 -18.54 -20.93 6.91
N SER A 23 -18.71 -19.61 6.99
CA SER A 23 -20.03 -18.98 6.85
C SER A 23 -20.49 -18.87 5.40
N GLY A 24 -19.58 -19.08 4.43
CA GLY A 24 -19.87 -18.95 3.01
C GLY A 24 -19.98 -17.50 2.54
N LYS A 25 -19.55 -16.51 3.34
CA LYS A 25 -19.70 -15.06 3.07
C LYS A 25 -19.19 -14.66 1.68
N TRP A 26 -18.06 -15.24 1.25
CA TRP A 26 -17.45 -14.97 -0.06
C TRP A 26 -17.59 -16.14 -1.05
N GLY A 27 -18.43 -17.13 -0.76
CA GLY A 27 -18.49 -18.37 -1.55
C GLY A 27 -17.16 -19.14 -1.58
N GLY A 28 -16.34 -19.00 -0.54
CA GLY A 28 -15.00 -19.60 -0.45
C GLY A 28 -13.89 -18.83 -1.16
N ARG A 29 -14.20 -17.68 -1.77
CA ARG A 29 -13.20 -16.87 -2.50
C ARG A 29 -12.36 -16.05 -1.51
N VAL A 30 -11.06 -16.03 -1.76
CA VAL A 30 -10.11 -15.10 -1.11
C VAL A 30 -9.47 -14.27 -2.20
N CYS A 31 -9.56 -12.96 -2.08
CA CYS A 31 -8.96 -11.99 -2.98
C CYS A 31 -8.38 -10.86 -2.13
N THR A 32 -7.07 -10.64 -2.27
CA THR A 32 -6.27 -9.64 -1.54
C THR A 32 -5.51 -8.75 -2.52
N ARG A 33 -4.90 -7.67 -2.03
CA ARG A 33 -4.11 -6.77 -2.86
C ARG A 33 -2.95 -6.13 -2.13
N PHE A 34 -1.90 -5.79 -2.87
CA PHE A 34 -0.89 -4.83 -2.43
C PHE A 34 -1.07 -3.52 -3.23
N PRO A 35 -1.52 -2.42 -2.58
CA PRO A 35 -1.83 -1.15 -3.26
C PRO A 35 -0.82 -0.03 -2.94
N PRO A 36 0.45 -0.08 -3.40
CA PRO A 36 1.39 0.98 -3.12
C PRO A 36 1.13 2.24 -3.97
N GLU A 37 1.30 3.41 -3.35
CA GLU A 37 1.47 4.67 -4.08
C GLU A 37 2.82 4.65 -4.84
N PRO A 38 2.87 4.98 -6.15
CA PRO A 38 4.11 5.01 -6.92
C PRO A 38 4.93 6.30 -6.70
N ASN A 39 5.29 6.60 -5.45
CA ASN A 39 6.01 7.83 -5.06
C ASN A 39 7.29 7.59 -4.24
N GLY A 40 7.78 6.36 -4.23
CA GLY A 40 9.01 6.00 -3.53
C GLY A 40 9.36 4.52 -3.64
N TYR A 41 10.62 4.21 -3.37
CA TYR A 41 11.12 2.84 -3.35
C TYR A 41 10.53 2.03 -2.18
N PRO A 42 10.12 0.77 -2.41
CA PRO A 42 9.66 -0.09 -1.33
C PRO A 42 10.83 -0.45 -0.41
N HIS A 43 10.50 -0.81 0.83
CA HIS A 43 11.45 -1.09 1.90
C HIS A 43 11.02 -2.33 2.68
N ILE A 44 11.83 -2.79 3.63
CA ILE A 44 11.56 -4.03 4.38
C ILE A 44 10.17 -4.09 5.03
N GLY A 45 9.63 -2.96 5.51
CA GLY A 45 8.22 -2.88 5.95
C GLY A 45 7.19 -3.22 4.86
N HIS A 46 7.41 -2.80 3.62
CA HIS A 46 6.55 -3.16 2.49
C HIS A 46 6.65 -4.65 2.15
N ALA A 47 7.82 -5.29 2.33
CA ALA A 47 7.93 -6.73 2.14
C ALA A 47 6.97 -7.52 3.05
N GLN A 48 6.74 -7.07 4.29
CA GLN A 48 5.75 -7.71 5.17
C GLN A 48 4.34 -7.62 4.56
N ALA A 49 3.92 -6.45 4.07
CA ALA A 49 2.60 -6.26 3.48
C ALA A 49 2.43 -7.06 2.17
N ILE A 50 3.44 -7.04 1.29
CA ILE A 50 3.47 -7.80 0.03
C ILE A 50 3.31 -9.29 0.33
N LEU A 51 4.19 -9.83 1.17
CA LEU A 51 4.23 -11.26 1.46
C LEU A 51 3.02 -11.72 2.26
N LEU A 52 2.48 -10.88 3.14
CA LEU A 52 1.23 -11.19 3.86
C LEU A 52 0.07 -11.37 2.88
N ASN A 53 -0.19 -10.36 2.04
CA ASN A 53 -1.31 -10.42 1.09
C ASN A 53 -1.14 -11.56 0.08
N TYR A 54 0.06 -11.71 -0.49
CA TYR A 54 0.36 -12.76 -1.45
C TYR A 54 0.26 -14.17 -0.84
N ASN A 55 0.87 -14.40 0.32
CA ASN A 55 0.85 -15.74 0.93
C ASN A 55 -0.54 -16.14 1.41
N LEU A 56 -1.39 -15.19 1.84
CA LEU A 56 -2.79 -15.48 2.15
C LEU A 56 -3.55 -15.92 0.89
N ALA A 57 -3.39 -15.21 -0.23
CA ALA A 57 -4.00 -15.64 -1.49
C ALA A 57 -3.53 -17.05 -1.87
N VAL A 58 -2.22 -17.32 -1.84
CA VAL A 58 -1.67 -18.65 -2.17
C VAL A 58 -2.20 -19.75 -1.23
N GLU A 59 -2.21 -19.50 0.08
CA GLU A 59 -2.63 -20.49 1.09
C GLU A 59 -4.10 -20.90 0.93
N TYR A 60 -4.96 -19.96 0.53
CA TYR A 60 -6.39 -20.20 0.34
C TYR A 60 -6.78 -20.45 -1.12
N GLY A 61 -5.81 -20.62 -2.04
CA GLY A 61 -6.08 -20.82 -3.47
C GLY A 61 -6.82 -19.65 -4.12
N GLY A 62 -6.63 -18.45 -3.60
CA GLY A 62 -7.26 -17.21 -3.99
C GLY A 62 -6.41 -16.34 -4.93
N GLU A 63 -6.82 -15.08 -5.04
CA GLU A 63 -6.24 -14.08 -5.94
C GLU A 63 -5.46 -13.01 -5.16
N PHE A 64 -4.35 -12.55 -5.75
CA PHE A 64 -3.55 -11.45 -5.26
C PHE A 64 -3.41 -10.40 -6.37
N HIS A 65 -3.86 -9.18 -6.12
CA HIS A 65 -3.72 -8.07 -7.05
C HIS A 65 -2.51 -7.19 -6.69
N LEU A 66 -1.80 -6.70 -7.71
CA LEU A 66 -0.87 -5.60 -7.58
C LEU A 66 -1.53 -4.37 -8.21
N ARG A 67 -1.82 -3.37 -7.38
CA ARG A 67 -2.50 -2.14 -7.79
C ARG A 67 -1.65 -0.94 -7.46
N PHE A 68 -1.49 -0.01 -8.37
CA PHE A 68 -0.93 1.29 -8.02
C PHE A 68 -2.05 2.23 -7.61
N ASP A 69 -1.97 2.74 -6.38
CA ASP A 69 -2.83 3.84 -5.92
C ASP A 69 -2.22 5.14 -6.45
N ASP A 70 -2.47 5.40 -7.73
CA ASP A 70 -1.96 6.52 -8.51
C ASP A 70 -2.99 7.67 -8.58
N THR A 71 -3.49 8.07 -7.42
CA THR A 71 -4.50 9.13 -7.30
C THR A 71 -3.89 10.53 -7.19
N ASN A 72 -2.56 10.65 -7.09
CA ASN A 72 -1.86 11.92 -6.86
C ASN A 72 -0.84 12.28 -7.98
N PRO A 73 -1.25 13.08 -8.98
CA PRO A 73 -0.45 13.34 -10.18
C PRO A 73 0.89 14.05 -9.95
N ILE A 74 1.10 14.69 -8.79
CA ILE A 74 2.34 15.46 -8.51
C ILE A 74 3.47 14.59 -7.95
N LYS A 75 3.13 13.50 -7.26
CA LYS A 75 4.12 12.72 -6.50
C LYS A 75 4.58 11.46 -7.21
N GLU A 76 3.95 11.13 -8.31
CA GLU A 76 3.99 9.81 -8.91
C GLU A 76 4.87 9.81 -10.15
N GLU A 77 5.78 8.84 -10.21
CA GLU A 77 6.74 8.72 -11.30
C GLU A 77 6.78 7.29 -11.82
N GLU A 78 6.91 7.15 -13.13
CA GLU A 78 7.01 5.85 -13.80
C GLU A 78 8.20 5.02 -13.27
N GLU A 79 9.28 5.68 -12.85
CA GLU A 79 10.43 5.03 -12.19
C GLU A 79 10.00 4.19 -10.97
N PHE A 80 9.11 4.72 -10.13
CA PHE A 80 8.66 4.02 -8.93
C PHE A 80 7.74 2.85 -9.26
N VAL A 81 6.91 2.97 -10.31
CA VAL A 81 6.10 1.86 -10.83
C VAL A 81 6.99 0.67 -11.19
N HIS A 82 8.00 0.91 -12.03
CA HIS A 82 8.95 -0.12 -12.45
C HIS A 82 9.77 -0.68 -11.28
N ALA A 83 10.21 0.17 -10.35
CA ALA A 83 10.96 -0.25 -9.17
C ALA A 83 10.13 -1.16 -8.25
N ILE A 84 8.87 -0.81 -7.99
CA ILE A 84 7.94 -1.59 -7.17
C ILE A 84 7.66 -2.94 -7.82
N ILE A 85 7.32 -2.97 -9.12
CA ILE A 85 7.11 -4.22 -9.88
C ILE A 85 8.31 -5.14 -9.76
N ARG A 86 9.53 -4.61 -9.97
CA ARG A 86 10.78 -5.36 -9.87
C ARG A 86 11.00 -5.92 -8.47
N ASP A 87 10.71 -5.15 -7.43
CA ASP A 87 10.94 -5.55 -6.04
C ASP A 87 9.89 -6.57 -5.55
N VAL A 88 8.62 -6.43 -5.96
CA VAL A 88 7.55 -7.44 -5.75
C VAL A 88 7.92 -8.75 -6.45
N ARG A 89 8.39 -8.68 -7.71
CA ARG A 89 8.89 -9.83 -8.47
C ARG A 89 10.05 -10.53 -7.80
N TRP A 90 11.02 -9.74 -7.34
CA TRP A 90 12.21 -10.23 -6.66
C TRP A 90 11.87 -10.95 -5.36
N LEU A 91 10.86 -10.49 -4.62
CA LEU A 91 10.32 -11.20 -3.45
C LEU A 91 9.56 -12.48 -3.80
N GLY A 92 9.39 -12.83 -5.07
CA GLY A 92 8.70 -14.04 -5.52
C GLY A 92 7.17 -13.94 -5.52
N ALA A 93 6.60 -12.75 -5.27
CA ALA A 93 5.16 -12.54 -5.38
C ALA A 93 4.71 -12.49 -6.84
N ARG A 94 3.52 -13.02 -7.09
CA ARG A 94 2.89 -13.16 -8.42
C ARG A 94 1.44 -12.73 -8.32
N TRP A 95 1.06 -11.69 -9.06
CA TRP A 95 -0.31 -11.17 -9.08
C TRP A 95 -1.14 -11.78 -10.21
N VAL A 96 -2.46 -11.56 -10.19
CA VAL A 96 -3.36 -12.00 -11.25
C VAL A 96 -2.92 -11.39 -12.59
N GLY A 97 -2.80 -12.23 -13.63
CA GLY A 97 -2.34 -11.81 -14.95
C GLY A 97 -0.81 -11.62 -15.08
N TYR A 98 -0.04 -11.98 -14.05
CA TYR A 98 1.43 -11.93 -14.08
C TYR A 98 2.02 -12.69 -15.27
N ARG A 99 3.01 -12.08 -15.95
CA ARG A 99 3.79 -12.74 -16.99
C ARG A 99 5.27 -12.38 -16.91
N ASP A 100 6.17 -13.35 -17.01
CA ASP A 100 7.62 -13.08 -16.94
C ASP A 100 8.11 -12.16 -18.07
N ASP A 101 7.51 -12.27 -19.26
CA ASP A 101 7.86 -11.51 -20.47
C ASP A 101 7.31 -10.07 -20.50
N ASP A 102 6.32 -9.75 -19.67
CA ASP A 102 5.72 -8.42 -19.55
C ASP A 102 5.59 -8.00 -18.08
N PRO A 103 6.48 -7.11 -17.58
CA PRO A 103 6.44 -6.56 -16.23
C PRO A 103 5.11 -5.91 -15.81
N LEU A 104 4.34 -5.37 -16.75
CA LEU A 104 3.11 -4.63 -16.49
C LEU A 104 1.85 -5.47 -16.65
N ALA A 105 1.96 -6.68 -17.20
CA ALA A 105 0.81 -7.56 -17.39
C ALA A 105 0.06 -7.83 -16.08
N GLY A 106 -1.25 -7.56 -16.08
CA GLY A 106 -2.13 -7.75 -14.93
C GLY A 106 -1.96 -6.74 -13.79
N VAL A 107 -1.08 -5.74 -13.94
CA VAL A 107 -0.99 -4.64 -12.99
C VAL A 107 -2.21 -3.74 -13.14
N LEU A 108 -2.83 -3.36 -12.03
CA LEU A 108 -3.98 -2.47 -11.98
C LEU A 108 -3.54 -1.06 -11.56
N PHE A 109 -4.30 -0.04 -11.97
CA PHE A 109 -4.06 1.36 -11.63
C PHE A 109 -5.38 1.98 -11.18
N ALA A 110 -5.36 2.70 -10.05
CA ALA A 110 -6.53 3.42 -9.56
C ALA A 110 -7.02 4.47 -10.58
N SER A 111 -6.10 5.03 -11.37
CA SER A 111 -6.42 5.96 -12.45
C SER A 111 -7.28 5.37 -13.57
N ASP A 112 -7.25 4.05 -13.77
CA ASP A 112 -8.14 3.38 -14.72
C ASP A 112 -9.62 3.42 -14.25
N TYR A 113 -9.86 3.76 -12.97
CA TYR A 113 -11.19 3.83 -12.36
C TYR A 113 -11.71 5.26 -12.13
N PHE A 114 -10.99 6.30 -12.54
CA PHE A 114 -11.39 7.71 -12.28
C PHE A 114 -12.79 8.04 -12.79
N GLU A 115 -13.17 7.54 -13.97
CA GLU A 115 -14.53 7.74 -14.48
C GLU A 115 -15.57 7.09 -13.57
N GLN A 116 -15.33 5.85 -13.11
CA GLN A 116 -16.22 5.15 -12.19
C GLN A 116 -16.35 5.90 -10.85
N PHE A 117 -15.24 6.41 -10.32
CA PHE A 117 -15.25 7.23 -9.10
C PHE A 117 -16.05 8.51 -9.28
N TYR A 118 -15.97 9.15 -10.45
CA TYR A 118 -16.74 10.34 -10.77
C TYR A 118 -18.25 10.01 -10.85
N GLN A 119 -18.62 8.91 -11.49
CA GLN A 119 -20.02 8.46 -11.56
C GLN A 119 -20.60 8.13 -10.17
N TYR A 120 -19.82 7.47 -9.30
CA TYR A 120 -20.23 7.25 -7.91
C TYR A 120 -20.37 8.55 -7.11
N ALA A 121 -19.53 9.55 -7.36
CA ALA A 121 -19.66 10.85 -6.73
C ALA A 121 -20.95 11.56 -7.16
N LEU A 122 -21.29 11.52 -8.45
CA LEU A 122 -22.59 12.00 -8.94
C LEU A 122 -23.77 11.27 -8.27
N GLN A 123 -23.65 9.96 -8.05
CA GLN A 123 -24.68 9.19 -7.34
C GLN A 123 -24.87 9.69 -5.89
N LEU A 124 -23.78 9.99 -5.16
CA LEU A 124 -23.88 10.56 -3.81
C LEU A 124 -24.47 11.97 -3.81
N ILE A 125 -24.12 12.82 -4.78
CA ILE A 125 -24.71 14.16 -4.92
C ILE A 125 -26.23 14.03 -5.14
N ARG A 126 -26.68 13.14 -6.04
CA ARG A 126 -28.11 12.89 -6.30
C ARG A 126 -28.87 12.39 -5.07
N LYS A 127 -28.20 11.62 -4.20
CA LYS A 127 -28.76 11.16 -2.91
C LYS A 127 -28.72 12.26 -1.83
N GLY A 128 -28.17 13.43 -2.11
CA GLY A 128 -27.96 14.51 -1.13
C GLY A 128 -26.86 14.21 -0.10
N LEU A 129 -26.03 13.19 -0.36
CA LEU A 129 -24.99 12.67 0.51
C LEU A 129 -23.59 13.23 0.19
N ALA A 130 -23.48 14.13 -0.77
CA ALA A 130 -22.28 14.89 -1.06
C ALA A 130 -22.65 16.31 -1.50
N TYR A 131 -21.72 17.26 -1.33
CA TYR A 131 -21.89 18.66 -1.72
C TYR A 131 -20.55 19.29 -2.09
N VAL A 132 -20.58 20.30 -2.96
CA VAL A 132 -19.42 21.13 -3.29
C VAL A 132 -19.25 22.19 -2.20
N ASP A 133 -18.04 22.34 -1.70
CA ASP A 133 -17.67 23.30 -0.66
C ASP A 133 -16.65 24.31 -1.21
N ASP A 134 -16.93 25.59 -0.99
CA ASP A 134 -16.12 26.73 -1.44
C ASP A 134 -15.23 27.27 -0.30
N LEU A 135 -15.28 26.66 0.89
CA LEU A 135 -14.36 27.01 1.97
C LEU A 135 -12.91 26.69 1.58
N SER A 136 -12.00 27.59 1.97
CA SER A 136 -10.57 27.36 1.82
C SER A 136 -10.09 26.16 2.66
N PRO A 137 -8.94 25.54 2.33
CA PRO A 137 -8.37 24.46 3.13
C PRO A 137 -8.17 24.81 4.61
N GLU A 138 -7.78 26.06 4.90
CA GLU A 138 -7.63 26.60 6.25
C GLU A 138 -8.97 26.67 6.98
N GLU A 139 -10.01 27.17 6.31
CA GLU A 139 -11.36 27.22 6.86
C GLU A 139 -11.91 25.81 7.07
N ILE A 140 -11.79 24.89 6.10
CA ILE A 140 -12.22 23.49 6.27
C ILE A 140 -11.60 22.89 7.54
N ARG A 141 -10.30 23.13 7.79
CA ARG A 141 -9.62 22.66 9.00
C ARG A 141 -10.20 23.28 10.27
N GLU A 142 -10.52 24.57 10.26
CA GLU A 142 -11.17 25.25 11.39
C GLU A 142 -12.59 24.71 11.63
N TYR A 143 -13.39 24.58 10.57
CA TYR A 143 -14.76 24.09 10.61
C TYR A 143 -14.84 22.62 11.06
N ARG A 144 -13.82 21.80 10.75
CA ARG A 144 -13.75 20.39 11.18
C ARG A 144 -13.67 20.24 12.70
N GLY A 145 -13.20 21.26 13.43
CA GLY A 145 -13.00 21.20 14.87
C GLY A 145 -11.82 20.33 15.28
N THR A 146 -11.83 19.84 16.52
CA THR A 146 -10.78 18.98 17.09
C THR A 146 -11.39 17.74 17.74
N LEU A 147 -10.55 16.88 18.34
CA LEU A 147 -11.02 15.76 19.16
C LEU A 147 -11.82 16.21 20.41
N THR A 148 -11.67 17.47 20.83
CA THR A 148 -12.35 18.03 22.01
C THR A 148 -13.42 19.07 21.67
N LYS A 149 -13.41 19.61 20.44
CA LYS A 149 -14.38 20.60 19.97
C LYS A 149 -15.15 20.04 18.77
N PRO A 150 -16.49 20.04 18.79
CA PRO A 150 -17.29 19.57 17.67
C PRO A 150 -17.03 20.42 16.42
N GLY A 151 -17.25 19.84 15.24
CA GLY A 151 -17.21 20.58 13.98
C GLY A 151 -18.45 21.44 13.79
N ARG A 152 -18.36 22.40 12.87
CA ARG A 152 -19.46 23.25 12.41
C ARG A 152 -19.72 23.01 10.93
N GLU A 153 -20.99 23.03 10.53
CA GLU A 153 -21.38 22.84 9.14
C GLU A 153 -20.84 23.97 8.25
N SER A 154 -20.40 23.62 7.04
CA SER A 154 -20.07 24.61 6.02
C SER A 154 -21.33 25.38 5.63
N PRO A 155 -21.25 26.70 5.36
CA PRO A 155 -22.36 27.47 4.80
C PRO A 155 -22.90 26.88 3.48
N PHE A 156 -22.06 26.13 2.77
CA PHE A 156 -22.37 25.51 1.47
C PHE A 156 -22.97 24.10 1.61
N ARG A 157 -23.07 23.55 2.84
CA ARG A 157 -23.58 22.20 3.09
C ARG A 157 -25.03 21.98 2.65
N ALA A 158 -25.82 23.05 2.64
CA ALA A 158 -27.24 23.03 2.31
C ALA A 158 -27.55 23.36 0.84
N ARG A 159 -26.53 23.42 -0.04
CA ARG A 159 -26.72 23.54 -1.50
C ARG A 159 -27.68 22.46 -2.02
N ASP A 160 -28.50 22.82 -2.99
CA ASP A 160 -29.41 21.88 -3.62
C ASP A 160 -28.65 20.88 -4.52
N VAL A 161 -29.33 19.81 -4.92
CA VAL A 161 -28.71 18.75 -5.72
C VAL A 161 -28.26 19.28 -7.09
N GLU A 162 -29.06 20.12 -7.74
CA GLU A 162 -28.78 20.63 -9.08
C GLU A 162 -27.57 21.59 -9.09
N GLU A 163 -27.45 22.49 -8.12
CA GLU A 163 -26.29 23.37 -7.94
C GLU A 163 -25.02 22.56 -7.69
N ASN A 164 -25.09 21.51 -6.86
CA ASN A 164 -23.93 20.64 -6.63
C ASN A 164 -23.50 19.87 -7.88
N LEU A 165 -24.46 19.40 -8.70
CA LEU A 165 -24.17 18.72 -9.96
C LEU A 165 -23.51 19.68 -10.98
N ASP A 166 -24.07 20.89 -11.15
CA ASP A 166 -23.50 21.93 -12.01
C ASP A 166 -22.07 22.29 -11.58
N LEU A 167 -21.88 22.61 -10.30
CA LEU A 167 -20.58 22.99 -9.77
C LEU A 167 -19.55 21.87 -9.92
N PHE A 168 -19.92 20.62 -9.64
CA PHE A 168 -18.98 19.51 -9.74
C PHE A 168 -18.59 19.21 -11.20
N GLU A 169 -19.51 19.37 -12.14
CA GLU A 169 -19.19 19.28 -13.57
C GLU A 169 -18.24 20.41 -14.01
N ARG A 170 -18.46 21.64 -13.54
CA ARG A 170 -17.58 22.78 -13.82
C ARG A 170 -16.20 22.65 -13.16
N MET A 171 -16.12 21.98 -12.00
CA MET A 171 -14.86 21.57 -11.41
C MET A 171 -14.12 20.58 -12.32
N ARG A 172 -14.83 19.57 -12.86
CA ARG A 172 -14.27 18.59 -13.82
C ARG A 172 -13.83 19.24 -15.13
N SER A 173 -14.52 20.28 -15.59
CA SER A 173 -14.17 21.00 -16.83
C SER A 173 -13.04 22.03 -16.65
N GLY A 174 -12.45 22.14 -15.45
CA GLY A 174 -11.32 23.04 -15.18
C GLY A 174 -11.68 24.53 -15.09
N GLU A 175 -12.95 24.87 -14.80
CA GLU A 175 -13.36 26.29 -14.72
C GLU A 175 -12.74 27.02 -13.52
N PHE A 176 -12.41 26.29 -12.46
CA PHE A 176 -12.01 26.86 -11.18
C PHE A 176 -10.54 26.58 -10.84
N PRO A 177 -9.83 27.49 -10.16
CA PRO A 177 -8.42 27.29 -9.86
C PRO A 177 -8.18 26.24 -8.75
N ASP A 178 -6.93 25.80 -8.62
CA ASP A 178 -6.50 24.82 -7.61
C ASP A 178 -6.92 25.20 -6.20
N GLY A 179 -7.44 24.23 -5.45
CA GLY A 179 -7.83 24.40 -4.05
C GLY A 179 -9.01 25.34 -3.80
N SER A 180 -9.62 25.91 -4.85
CA SER A 180 -10.75 26.84 -4.69
C SER A 180 -12.06 26.17 -4.28
N ARG A 181 -12.24 24.90 -4.64
CA ARG A 181 -13.41 24.09 -4.31
C ARG A 181 -13.04 22.64 -4.08
N THR A 182 -13.85 21.97 -3.26
CA THR A 182 -13.75 20.54 -3.02
C THR A 182 -15.14 19.90 -3.06
N LEU A 183 -15.21 18.62 -3.46
CA LEU A 183 -16.41 17.83 -3.20
C LEU A 183 -16.24 17.15 -1.84
N ARG A 184 -17.23 17.26 -0.96
CA ARG A 184 -17.21 16.67 0.38
C ARG A 184 -18.40 15.72 0.56
N ALA A 185 -18.18 14.62 1.28
CA ALA A 185 -19.26 13.78 1.74
C ALA A 185 -20.08 14.53 2.80
N LYS A 186 -21.39 14.27 2.85
CA LYS A 186 -22.32 14.84 3.83
C LYS A 186 -22.67 13.76 4.85
N ILE A 187 -21.93 13.75 5.96
CA ILE A 187 -22.03 12.72 7.00
C ILE A 187 -22.48 13.38 8.30
N ASP A 188 -21.56 13.60 9.25
CA ASP A 188 -21.88 14.17 10.55
C ASP A 188 -20.71 15.03 11.08
N MET A 189 -20.91 16.35 11.10
CA MET A 189 -19.92 17.31 11.61
C MET A 189 -19.70 17.23 13.12
N GLN A 190 -20.58 16.56 13.87
CA GLN A 190 -20.45 16.35 15.31
C GLN A 190 -19.83 14.99 15.67
N HIS A 191 -19.54 14.16 14.66
CA HIS A 191 -19.08 12.80 14.88
C HIS A 191 -17.77 12.75 15.70
N ALA A 192 -17.64 11.74 16.58
CA ALA A 192 -16.45 11.58 17.43
C ALA A 192 -15.19 11.27 16.62
N ASN A 193 -15.32 10.45 15.58
CA ASN A 193 -14.28 10.21 14.60
C ASN A 193 -14.21 11.38 13.60
N LEU A 194 -13.05 12.06 13.53
CA LEU A 194 -12.80 13.20 12.64
C LEU A 194 -12.92 12.86 11.15
N ASN A 195 -12.69 11.60 10.78
CA ASN A 195 -12.80 11.15 9.39
C ASN A 195 -14.26 11.19 8.90
N MET A 196 -15.24 11.07 9.80
CA MET A 196 -16.67 11.16 9.49
C MET A 196 -17.20 12.59 9.44
N ARG A 197 -16.36 13.60 9.71
CA ARG A 197 -16.76 15.02 9.66
C ARG A 197 -16.61 15.56 8.26
N ASP A 198 -17.61 15.29 7.42
CA ASP A 198 -17.71 15.68 6.01
C ASP A 198 -16.35 15.62 5.28
N PRO A 199 -15.75 14.43 5.12
CA PRO A 199 -14.43 14.29 4.50
C PRO A 199 -14.43 14.76 3.04
N VAL A 200 -13.29 15.27 2.59
CA VAL A 200 -13.08 15.65 1.19
C VAL A 200 -12.99 14.39 0.34
N MET A 201 -13.78 14.33 -0.74
CA MET A 201 -13.79 13.27 -1.74
C MET A 201 -12.96 13.64 -2.97
N TYR A 202 -13.08 14.87 -3.46
CA TYR A 202 -12.32 15.39 -4.60
C TYR A 202 -11.74 16.76 -4.31
N ARG A 203 -10.57 17.03 -4.90
CA ARG A 203 -9.93 18.34 -4.95
C ARG A 203 -9.60 18.73 -6.39
N ILE A 204 -9.61 20.02 -6.67
CA ILE A 204 -9.08 20.57 -7.93
C ILE A 204 -7.56 20.62 -7.85
N LEU A 205 -6.91 20.10 -8.89
CA LEU A 205 -5.47 20.17 -9.10
C LEU A 205 -5.17 20.13 -10.61
N HIS A 206 -4.68 21.22 -11.17
CA HIS A 206 -4.24 21.32 -12.56
C HIS A 206 -2.80 20.78 -12.67
N ALA A 207 -2.68 19.46 -12.70
CA ALA A 207 -1.42 18.76 -12.89
C ALA A 207 -1.62 17.59 -13.85
N ARG A 208 -0.62 17.37 -14.72
CA ARG A 208 -0.60 16.25 -15.64
C ARG A 208 -0.41 14.94 -14.88
N HIS A 209 -1.31 13.99 -15.07
CA HIS A 209 -1.19 12.64 -14.52
C HIS A 209 -0.29 11.75 -15.41
N HIS A 210 0.48 10.86 -14.80
CA HIS A 210 1.47 10.06 -15.52
C HIS A 210 0.85 9.04 -16.51
N ARG A 211 -0.43 8.66 -16.31
CA ARG A 211 -1.18 7.77 -17.21
C ARG A 211 -2.30 8.45 -17.99
N THR A 212 -3.08 9.28 -17.33
CA THR A 212 -4.29 9.90 -17.88
C THR A 212 -4.03 11.30 -18.44
N GLY A 213 -2.77 11.75 -18.47
CA GLY A 213 -2.38 13.01 -19.07
C GLY A 213 -3.12 14.19 -18.44
N ASP A 214 -3.76 15.00 -19.29
CA ASP A 214 -4.49 16.19 -18.90
C ASP A 214 -6.01 15.99 -18.94
N ASP A 215 -6.47 14.73 -19.01
CA ASP A 215 -7.91 14.38 -19.09
C ASP A 215 -8.68 14.73 -17.79
N TRP A 216 -7.95 14.93 -16.68
CA TRP A 216 -8.51 15.21 -15.36
C TRP A 216 -7.82 16.40 -14.70
N CYS A 217 -8.63 17.30 -14.12
CA CYS A 217 -8.19 18.38 -13.24
C CYS A 217 -8.82 18.30 -11.83
N ILE A 218 -9.63 17.26 -11.59
CA ILE A 218 -10.11 16.88 -10.26
C ILE A 218 -9.60 15.50 -9.95
N TYR A 219 -9.06 15.33 -8.74
CA TYR A 219 -8.46 14.07 -8.32
C TYR A 219 -9.11 13.58 -7.03
N PRO A 220 -9.41 12.28 -6.94
CA PRO A 220 -10.03 11.70 -5.76
C PRO A 220 -9.04 11.72 -4.58
N MET A 221 -9.57 11.80 -3.37
CA MET A 221 -8.80 11.60 -2.15
C MET A 221 -8.69 10.12 -1.81
N TYR A 222 -7.63 9.73 -1.09
CA TYR A 222 -7.37 8.34 -0.67
C TYR A 222 -8.62 7.66 -0.09
N ASP A 223 -9.28 8.26 0.91
CA ASP A 223 -10.45 7.65 1.57
C ASP A 223 -11.63 7.45 0.62
N TRP A 224 -11.74 8.25 -0.44
CA TRP A 224 -12.78 8.11 -1.45
C TRP A 224 -12.42 7.03 -2.48
N ALA A 225 -11.16 6.95 -2.92
CA ALA A 225 -10.75 5.98 -3.95
C ALA A 225 -10.59 4.56 -3.38
N HIS A 226 -9.94 4.41 -2.21
CA HIS A 226 -9.39 3.14 -1.76
C HIS A 226 -10.41 1.99 -1.63
N GLY A 227 -11.57 2.27 -1.03
CA GLY A 227 -12.65 1.30 -0.90
C GLY A 227 -13.35 1.01 -2.22
N LEU A 228 -13.45 2.00 -3.11
CA LEU A 228 -14.05 1.84 -4.43
C LEU A 228 -13.17 0.96 -5.33
N GLU A 229 -11.85 1.14 -5.29
CA GLU A 229 -10.90 0.26 -5.97
C GLU A 229 -11.09 -1.19 -5.51
N ASP A 230 -11.14 -1.41 -4.18
CA ASP A 230 -11.32 -2.74 -3.61
C ASP A 230 -12.69 -3.35 -4.01
N SER A 231 -13.73 -2.53 -4.09
CA SER A 231 -15.07 -2.93 -4.54
C SER A 231 -15.08 -3.36 -6.00
N ILE A 232 -14.54 -2.52 -6.89
CA ILE A 232 -14.45 -2.73 -8.34
C ILE A 232 -13.67 -4.02 -8.65
N GLU A 233 -12.59 -4.26 -7.92
CA GLU A 233 -11.73 -5.43 -8.10
C GLU A 233 -12.25 -6.70 -7.42
N GLY A 234 -13.36 -6.60 -6.68
CA GLY A 234 -13.93 -7.72 -5.95
C GLY A 234 -13.03 -8.22 -4.82
N ILE A 235 -12.22 -7.36 -4.20
CA ILE A 235 -11.37 -7.69 -3.05
C ILE A 235 -12.25 -8.18 -1.90
N THR A 236 -11.86 -9.25 -1.24
CA THR A 236 -12.64 -9.81 -0.11
C THR A 236 -12.10 -9.30 1.24
N HIS A 237 -10.77 -9.29 1.37
CA HIS A 237 -10.07 -8.92 2.60
C HIS A 237 -9.07 -7.82 2.26
N SER A 238 -9.44 -6.58 2.52
CA SER A 238 -8.60 -5.40 2.31
C SER A 238 -7.66 -5.21 3.49
N ILE A 239 -6.41 -5.66 3.34
CA ILE A 239 -5.46 -5.70 4.45
C ILE A 239 -4.59 -4.44 4.43
N CYS A 240 -4.65 -3.65 5.51
CA CYS A 240 -3.90 -2.40 5.67
C CYS A 240 -3.25 -2.31 7.06
N THR A 241 -2.52 -1.23 7.33
CA THR A 241 -1.85 -1.05 8.63
C THR A 241 -2.74 -0.31 9.63
N LEU A 242 -2.45 -0.43 10.94
CA LEU A 242 -3.23 0.17 12.03
C LEU A 242 -3.44 1.69 11.92
N GLU A 243 -2.59 2.40 11.18
CA GLU A 243 -2.77 3.82 10.90
C GLU A 243 -4.13 4.13 10.23
N PHE A 244 -4.74 3.16 9.56
CA PHE A 244 -6.04 3.29 8.87
C PHE A 244 -7.23 2.75 9.66
N GLU A 245 -7.06 2.35 10.92
CA GLU A 245 -8.17 1.81 11.74
C GLU A 245 -9.30 2.84 11.93
N ASN A 246 -8.94 4.11 12.17
CA ASN A 246 -9.92 5.20 12.25
C ASN A 246 -10.49 5.60 10.88
N HIS A 247 -9.97 5.08 9.77
CA HIS A 247 -10.50 5.30 8.43
C HIS A 247 -11.56 4.26 8.05
N ARG A 248 -11.56 3.07 8.67
CA ARG A 248 -12.53 2.00 8.40
C ARG A 248 -14.00 2.46 8.45
N PRO A 249 -14.47 3.25 9.43
CA PRO A 249 -15.87 3.69 9.43
C PRO A 249 -16.25 4.50 8.19
N LEU A 250 -15.30 5.24 7.62
CA LEU A 250 -15.51 6.00 6.39
C LEU A 250 -15.45 5.10 5.15
N TYR A 251 -14.53 4.14 5.14
CA TYR A 251 -14.45 3.08 4.13
C TYR A 251 -15.80 2.35 3.98
N ASP A 252 -16.33 1.86 5.11
CA ASP A 252 -17.61 1.14 5.15
C ASP A 252 -18.77 2.08 4.73
N TRP A 253 -18.78 3.32 5.24
CA TRP A 253 -19.84 4.28 4.91
C TRP A 253 -19.95 4.53 3.42
N PHE A 254 -18.85 4.76 2.71
CA PHE A 254 -18.89 4.98 1.26
C PHE A 254 -19.46 3.77 0.51
N LEU A 255 -19.05 2.56 0.87
CA LEU A 255 -19.52 1.34 0.23
C LEU A 255 -21.02 1.11 0.46
N ASP A 256 -21.49 1.36 1.68
CA ASP A 256 -22.91 1.25 2.05
C ASP A 256 -23.81 2.23 1.29
N GLN A 257 -23.28 3.38 0.87
CA GLN A 257 -24.07 4.41 0.18
C GLN A 257 -24.19 4.17 -1.33
N LEU A 258 -23.49 3.20 -1.91
CA LEU A 258 -23.34 3.08 -3.36
C LEU A 258 -24.02 1.85 -3.94
N THR A 259 -24.51 2.00 -5.17
CA THR A 259 -25.15 0.93 -5.93
C THR A 259 -24.60 0.84 -7.35
N ASP A 260 -24.56 -0.37 -7.91
CA ASP A 260 -24.22 -0.65 -9.30
C ASP A 260 -25.29 -0.11 -10.29
N ASP A 261 -25.04 -0.27 -11.59
CA ASP A 261 -25.94 0.18 -12.66
C ASP A 261 -27.32 -0.51 -12.63
N GLN A 262 -27.43 -1.64 -11.93
CA GLN A 262 -28.67 -2.38 -11.72
C GLN A 262 -29.38 -2.01 -10.40
N GLY A 263 -28.85 -1.02 -9.67
CA GLY A 263 -29.40 -0.56 -8.40
C GLY A 263 -29.15 -1.50 -7.22
N ARG A 264 -28.24 -2.47 -7.36
CA ARG A 264 -27.84 -3.37 -6.27
C ARG A 264 -26.68 -2.76 -5.49
N PRO A 265 -26.54 -3.03 -4.18
CA PRO A 265 -25.36 -2.60 -3.43
C PRO A 265 -24.08 -3.05 -4.13
N ILE A 266 -23.09 -2.17 -4.19
CA ILE A 266 -21.77 -2.54 -4.73
C ILE A 266 -21.10 -3.56 -3.81
N HIS A 267 -20.06 -4.23 -4.32
CA HIS A 267 -19.29 -5.18 -3.52
C HIS A 267 -18.71 -4.48 -2.29
N HIS A 268 -18.85 -5.06 -1.10
CA HIS A 268 -18.40 -4.46 0.16
C HIS A 268 -17.25 -5.28 0.77
N PRO A 269 -15.98 -5.06 0.37
CA PRO A 269 -14.83 -5.71 0.98
C PRO A 269 -14.74 -5.47 2.50
N GLN A 270 -14.05 -6.35 3.22
CA GLN A 270 -13.77 -6.14 4.64
C GLN A 270 -12.37 -5.57 4.84
N GLN A 271 -12.25 -4.38 5.44
CA GLN A 271 -10.96 -3.84 5.87
C GLN A 271 -10.45 -4.56 7.15
N ILE A 272 -9.18 -4.95 7.14
CA ILE A 272 -8.51 -5.65 8.25
C ILE A 272 -7.14 -5.04 8.51
N GLU A 273 -6.93 -4.52 9.71
CA GLU A 273 -5.71 -3.81 10.07
C GLU A 273 -4.71 -4.68 10.83
N PHE A 274 -3.42 -4.54 10.50
CA PHE A 274 -2.31 -5.15 11.24
C PHE A 274 -1.22 -4.13 11.62
N ALA A 275 -0.43 -4.46 12.63
CA ALA A 275 0.65 -3.61 13.08
C ALA A 275 1.80 -3.60 12.06
N ARG A 276 2.25 -2.39 11.71
CA ARG A 276 3.39 -2.18 10.82
C ARG A 276 4.67 -2.78 11.42
N LEU A 277 5.48 -3.43 10.58
CA LEU A 277 6.82 -3.85 10.97
C LEU A 277 7.67 -2.65 11.37
N ASN A 278 8.23 -2.70 12.59
CA ASN A 278 9.33 -1.86 13.02
C ASN A 278 10.59 -2.69 13.25
N VAL A 279 11.73 -2.30 12.65
CA VAL A 279 13.02 -2.99 12.82
C VAL A 279 13.97 -2.09 13.61
N SER A 280 14.66 -2.65 14.60
CA SER A 280 15.66 -1.89 15.37
C SER A 280 16.80 -1.39 14.48
N HIS A 281 17.44 -0.29 14.88
CA HIS A 281 18.54 0.36 14.13
C HIS A 281 18.19 0.76 12.69
N THR A 282 16.90 0.84 12.35
CA THR A 282 16.43 1.11 11.00
C THR A 282 15.38 2.20 11.01
N VAL A 283 15.44 3.12 10.04
CA VAL A 283 14.39 4.12 9.82
C VAL A 283 13.61 3.74 8.57
N MET A 284 12.27 3.75 8.63
CA MET A 284 11.42 3.35 7.48
C MET A 284 10.45 4.44 7.02
N SER A 285 10.47 5.62 7.64
CA SER A 285 9.64 6.72 7.16
C SER A 285 10.18 7.21 5.82
N LYS A 286 9.29 7.40 4.83
CA LYS A 286 9.67 7.93 3.49
C LYS A 286 10.41 9.26 3.63
N ARG A 287 9.95 10.15 4.53
CA ARG A 287 10.56 11.45 4.81
C ARG A 287 12.02 11.32 5.28
N SER A 288 12.29 10.43 6.23
CA SER A 288 13.65 10.23 6.73
C SER A 288 14.55 9.56 5.70
N LEU A 289 14.05 8.58 4.96
CA LEU A 289 14.83 7.91 3.90
C LEU A 289 15.20 8.89 2.78
N ARG A 290 14.27 9.74 2.36
CA ARG A 290 14.52 10.81 1.39
C ARG A 290 15.60 11.77 1.89
N LEU A 291 15.52 12.19 3.15
CA LEU A 291 16.52 13.07 3.77
C LEU A 291 17.94 12.46 3.73
N LEU A 292 18.07 11.15 3.97
CA LEU A 292 19.36 10.45 3.90
C LEU A 292 19.98 10.51 2.50
N VAL A 293 19.14 10.38 1.46
CA VAL A 293 19.56 10.43 0.06
C VAL A 293 19.91 11.86 -0.36
N GLU A 294 19.00 12.81 -0.12
CA GLU A 294 19.17 14.22 -0.55
C GLU A 294 20.36 14.91 0.13
N GLN A 295 20.65 14.56 1.39
CA GLN A 295 21.80 15.10 2.11
C GLN A 295 23.10 14.31 1.89
N GLY A 296 23.09 13.28 1.03
CA GLY A 296 24.30 12.52 0.68
C GLY A 296 24.86 11.63 1.80
N HIS A 297 24.07 11.28 2.82
CA HIS A 297 24.48 10.32 3.86
C HIS A 297 24.59 8.89 3.30
N VAL A 298 23.85 8.62 2.22
CA VAL A 298 23.91 7.38 1.42
C VAL A 298 24.13 7.69 -0.06
N ARG A 299 24.59 6.71 -0.84
CA ARG A 299 24.88 6.87 -2.28
C ARG A 299 23.62 7.01 -3.15
N GLY A 300 22.46 6.63 -2.63
CA GLY A 300 21.20 6.57 -3.35
C GLY A 300 20.21 5.65 -2.65
N TRP A 301 19.04 5.45 -3.27
CA TRP A 301 17.99 4.57 -2.75
C TRP A 301 18.41 3.10 -2.69
N ASP A 302 19.33 2.67 -3.55
CA ASP A 302 19.84 1.29 -3.61
C ASP A 302 21.13 1.08 -2.80
N ASP A 303 21.56 2.05 -1.99
CA ASP A 303 22.73 1.89 -1.13
C ASP A 303 22.55 0.67 -0.21
N PRO A 304 23.55 -0.22 -0.07
CA PRO A 304 23.43 -1.41 0.79
C PRO A 304 23.10 -1.11 2.27
N ARG A 305 23.27 0.13 2.73
CA ARG A 305 22.89 0.56 4.10
C ARG A 305 21.41 0.94 4.21
N MET A 306 20.73 1.15 3.09
CA MET A 306 19.31 1.51 3.06
C MET A 306 18.43 0.27 3.31
N PRO A 307 17.30 0.42 4.02
CA PRO A 307 16.35 -0.67 4.23
C PRO A 307 15.37 -0.86 3.05
N THR A 308 15.63 -0.18 1.93
CA THR A 308 14.90 -0.36 0.66
C THR A 308 15.10 -1.78 0.13
N LEU A 309 14.12 -2.33 -0.58
CA LEU A 309 14.26 -3.67 -1.15
C LEU A 309 15.36 -3.73 -2.20
N CYS A 310 15.51 -2.67 -3.00
CA CYS A 310 16.65 -2.52 -3.91
C CYS A 310 18.00 -2.45 -3.17
N GLY A 311 18.09 -1.76 -2.02
CA GLY A 311 19.28 -1.71 -1.18
C GLY A 311 19.64 -3.06 -0.57
N LEU A 312 18.64 -3.79 -0.05
CA LEU A 312 18.82 -5.14 0.48
C LEU A 312 19.25 -6.13 -0.62
N ARG A 313 18.63 -6.06 -1.80
CA ARG A 313 19.04 -6.87 -2.96
C ARG A 313 20.49 -6.55 -3.36
N ARG A 314 20.87 -5.27 -3.44
CA ARG A 314 22.25 -4.86 -3.76
C ARG A 314 23.25 -5.29 -2.69
N ARG A 315 22.85 -5.31 -1.41
CA ARG A 315 23.64 -5.84 -0.29
C ARG A 315 23.91 -7.35 -0.41
N GLY A 316 23.14 -8.08 -1.22
CA GLY A 316 23.26 -9.52 -1.42
C GLY A 316 22.33 -10.34 -0.52
N TYR A 317 21.24 -9.75 -0.01
CA TYR A 317 20.25 -10.51 0.74
C TYR A 317 19.48 -11.41 -0.25
N PRO A 318 19.33 -12.71 0.03
CA PRO A 318 18.44 -13.57 -0.75
C PRO A 318 16.97 -13.20 -0.50
N PRO A 319 16.07 -13.25 -1.50
CA PRO A 319 14.66 -13.00 -1.27
C PRO A 319 14.03 -14.01 -0.30
N GLU A 320 14.50 -15.26 -0.28
CA GLU A 320 14.02 -16.30 0.64
C GLU A 320 14.32 -15.96 2.10
N ALA A 321 15.43 -15.25 2.36
CA ALA A 321 15.76 -14.78 3.71
C ALA A 321 14.80 -13.68 4.19
N VAL A 322 14.40 -12.79 3.28
CA VAL A 322 13.37 -11.76 3.58
C VAL A 322 12.01 -12.41 3.80
N GLN A 323 11.66 -13.42 3.00
CA GLN A 323 10.44 -14.22 3.19
C GLN A 323 10.42 -14.93 4.55
N ASP A 324 11.51 -15.61 4.93
CA ASP A 324 11.64 -16.27 6.24
C ASP A 324 11.53 -15.27 7.38
N PHE A 325 12.19 -14.11 7.26
CA PHE A 325 12.09 -13.04 8.25
C PHE A 325 10.64 -12.58 8.43
N CYS A 326 9.93 -12.23 7.35
CA CYS A 326 8.53 -11.80 7.42
C CYS A 326 7.62 -12.88 8.02
N ARG A 327 7.84 -14.15 7.68
CA ARG A 327 7.09 -15.28 8.26
C ARG A 327 7.34 -15.42 9.77
N ARG A 328 8.59 -15.26 10.24
CA ARG A 328 8.95 -15.36 11.67
C ARG A 328 8.45 -14.16 12.48
N VAL A 329 8.43 -12.97 11.91
CA VAL A 329 7.90 -11.76 12.54
C VAL A 329 6.41 -11.93 12.88
N GLY A 330 5.68 -12.63 12.02
CA GLY A 330 4.25 -12.87 12.15
C GLY A 330 3.41 -11.61 11.90
N VAL A 331 2.13 -11.70 12.27
CA VAL A 331 1.14 -10.63 12.12
C VAL A 331 0.43 -10.45 13.46
N ALA A 332 0.29 -9.20 13.90
CA ALA A 332 -0.35 -8.87 15.18
C ALA A 332 -1.06 -7.52 15.09
N LYS A 333 -1.93 -7.22 16.06
CA LYS A 333 -2.58 -5.90 16.23
C LYS A 333 -1.87 -4.98 17.23
N TYR A 334 -0.73 -5.39 17.78
CA TYR A 334 0.08 -4.55 18.66
C TYR A 334 1.36 -4.14 17.97
N GLN A 335 1.73 -2.87 18.11
CA GLN A 335 2.99 -2.33 17.61
C GLN A 335 4.15 -2.93 18.40
N GLY A 336 5.20 -3.37 17.69
CA GLY A 336 6.39 -3.95 18.30
C GLY A 336 7.63 -3.73 17.45
N VAL A 337 8.78 -3.63 18.10
CA VAL A 337 10.08 -3.56 17.43
C VAL A 337 10.64 -4.97 17.31
N ARG A 338 11.14 -5.30 16.13
CA ARG A 338 11.85 -6.55 15.84
C ARG A 338 13.33 -6.25 15.72
N GLU A 339 14.16 -7.08 16.34
CA GLU A 339 15.59 -6.87 16.30
C GLU A 339 16.16 -7.12 14.91
N LEU A 340 17.04 -6.24 14.45
CA LEU A 340 17.79 -6.42 13.20
C LEU A 340 18.53 -7.76 13.16
N ALA A 341 18.99 -8.25 14.33
CA ALA A 341 19.64 -9.54 14.48
C ALA A 341 18.80 -10.72 13.95
N LEU A 342 17.47 -10.64 14.02
CA LEU A 342 16.58 -11.67 13.46
C LEU A 342 16.65 -11.68 11.93
N LEU A 343 16.66 -10.50 11.29
CA LEU A 343 16.82 -10.39 9.83
C LEU A 343 18.20 -10.93 9.41
N GLU A 344 19.26 -10.54 10.11
CA GLU A 344 20.62 -11.02 9.84
C GLU A 344 20.77 -12.53 10.07
N HIS A 345 20.04 -13.09 11.04
CA HIS A 345 19.98 -14.53 11.25
C HIS A 345 19.34 -15.25 10.04
N CYS A 346 18.21 -14.76 9.52
CA CYS A 346 17.55 -15.35 8.35
C CYS A 346 18.47 -15.32 7.12
N VAL A 347 19.21 -14.23 6.93
CA VAL A 347 20.20 -14.10 5.84
C VAL A 347 21.35 -15.09 6.00
N ARG A 348 21.92 -15.19 7.20
CA ARG A 348 23.00 -16.14 7.49
C ARG A 348 22.54 -17.59 7.30
N ASP A 349 21.35 -17.94 7.76
CA ASP A 349 20.80 -19.29 7.62
C ASP A 349 20.62 -19.70 6.15
N GLN A 350 20.09 -18.79 5.32
CA GLN A 350 19.92 -19.04 3.90
C GLN A 350 21.27 -19.16 3.17
N LEU A 351 22.17 -18.20 3.35
CA LEU A 351 23.48 -18.21 2.70
C LEU A 351 24.37 -19.38 3.17
N ASN A 352 24.21 -19.85 4.41
CA ASN A 352 24.93 -21.03 4.90
C ASN A 352 24.63 -22.28 4.05
N LYS A 353 23.41 -22.38 3.49
CA LYS A 353 22.96 -23.52 2.68
C LYS A 353 23.29 -23.35 1.20
N THR A 354 23.25 -22.12 0.68
CA THR A 354 23.28 -21.87 -0.77
C THR A 354 24.60 -21.28 -1.28
N ALA A 355 25.39 -20.61 -0.44
CA ALA A 355 26.61 -19.93 -0.89
C ALA A 355 27.82 -20.89 -0.93
N PRO A 356 28.54 -21.00 -2.06
CA PRO A 356 29.78 -21.76 -2.13
C PRO A 356 30.87 -21.09 -1.28
N ARG A 357 31.72 -21.90 -0.65
CA ARG A 357 32.84 -21.39 0.15
C ARG A 357 34.02 -21.10 -0.76
N VAL A 358 34.60 -19.92 -0.58
CA VAL A 358 35.81 -19.47 -1.29
C VAL A 358 36.76 -18.82 -0.28
N MET A 359 38.03 -18.72 -0.64
CA MET A 359 39.03 -18.02 0.17
C MET A 359 39.25 -16.62 -0.39
N ALA A 360 39.17 -15.61 0.46
CA ALA A 360 39.50 -14.23 0.13
C ALA A 360 40.35 -13.63 1.25
N VAL A 361 41.41 -12.90 0.87
CA VAL A 361 42.26 -12.20 1.83
C VAL A 361 41.98 -10.70 1.70
N LEU A 362 41.21 -10.16 2.64
CA LEU A 362 40.77 -8.75 2.58
C LEU A 362 41.88 -7.77 2.93
N ASN A 363 42.79 -8.18 3.81
CA ASN A 363 43.98 -7.43 4.18
C ASN A 363 45.22 -8.30 3.95
N PRO A 364 45.78 -8.31 2.72
CA PRO A 364 46.82 -9.25 2.34
C PRO A 364 48.15 -8.93 3.03
N LEU A 365 48.65 -9.91 3.78
CA LEU A 365 50.04 -9.96 4.23
C LEU A 365 50.80 -10.97 3.36
N LYS A 366 51.84 -10.50 2.67
CA LYS A 366 52.68 -11.40 1.85
C LYS A 366 53.40 -12.39 2.76
N VAL A 367 53.17 -13.68 2.52
CA VAL A 367 53.88 -14.78 3.18
C VAL A 367 54.75 -15.48 2.15
N VAL A 368 56.00 -15.77 2.52
CA VAL A 368 56.92 -16.58 1.72
C VAL A 368 57.17 -17.87 2.48
N ILE A 369 56.87 -19.01 1.86
CA ILE A 369 57.16 -20.33 2.41
C ILE A 369 58.59 -20.69 1.99
N THR A 370 59.55 -20.51 2.90
CA THR A 370 61.00 -20.58 2.59
C THR A 370 61.50 -21.99 2.29
N ASN A 371 60.73 -23.03 2.64
CA ASN A 371 61.04 -24.43 2.41
C ASN A 371 60.18 -25.06 1.31
N TRP A 372 59.53 -24.25 0.46
CA TRP A 372 58.76 -24.71 -0.70
C TRP A 372 59.59 -24.52 -1.97
N ALA A 373 59.91 -25.61 -2.68
CA ALA A 373 60.77 -25.55 -3.87
C ALA A 373 60.09 -24.79 -5.04
N ASP A 374 60.90 -24.18 -5.91
CA ASP A 374 60.43 -23.53 -7.14
C ASP A 374 59.82 -24.58 -8.07
N GLY A 375 58.49 -24.71 -8.04
CA GLY A 375 57.73 -25.68 -8.84
C GLY A 375 56.71 -26.52 -8.08
N GLY A 376 56.71 -26.49 -6.73
CA GLY A 376 55.82 -27.33 -5.92
C GLY A 376 56.51 -28.56 -5.31
N ASP A 377 55.82 -29.22 -4.38
CA ASP A 377 56.19 -30.52 -3.85
C ASP A 377 55.83 -31.59 -4.90
N PRO A 378 56.79 -32.38 -5.43
CA PRO A 378 56.51 -33.39 -6.47
C PRO A 378 55.58 -34.51 -6.01
N ASP A 379 55.34 -34.65 -4.70
CA ASP A 379 54.48 -35.68 -4.10
C ASP A 379 53.05 -35.19 -3.77
N ARG A 380 52.63 -33.99 -4.20
CA ARG A 380 51.29 -33.42 -3.96
C ARG A 380 50.53 -32.95 -5.20
#